data_AF-A0ABD5WJA9-F1
#
_entry.id   AF-A0ABD5WJA9-F1
#
_cell.length_a   1.000
_cell.length_b   1.000
_cell.length_c   1.000
_cell.angle_alpha   90.00
_cell.angle_beta   90.00
_cell.angle_gamma   90.00
#
_symmetry.space_group_name_H-M   'P 1'
#
loop_
_entity.id
_entity.type
_entity.pdbx_description
1 polymer ?
#
loop_
_entity_poly.entity_id
_entity_poly.type
_entity_poly.pdbx_seq_one_letter_code
_entity_poly.pdbx_strand_id
1 'polypeptide(L)'
;MAERALSAAGFGLGAVRERLRVLALGSLTGVVAGMGTFMFLQENFLPWGVTETWALGFVVAAGAYTHFLAADLSESIALSLVAVVVGLATNVVAWIGPLWILGYPRFARGLLLPKMVGEALASGLPTYLITFYAAYFGALTLGGYLEA
;
A
#
# COMPACT_ATOMS: atom_id res chain seq x y z
N MET A 1 -9.31 10.12 -44.34
CA MET A 1 -10.04 9.80 -43.10
C MET A 1 -9.35 8.73 -42.23
N ALA A 2 -8.49 7.85 -42.78
CA ALA A 2 -7.76 6.84 -42.01
C ALA A 2 -6.66 7.41 -41.06
N GLU A 3 -6.02 8.54 -41.40
CA GLU A 3 -4.97 9.15 -40.57
C GLU A 3 -5.48 9.77 -39.25
N ARG A 4 -6.75 10.21 -39.20
CA ARG A 4 -7.34 10.74 -37.96
C ARG A 4 -7.67 9.63 -36.94
N ALA A 5 -7.90 8.40 -37.40
CA ALA A 5 -8.17 7.27 -36.52
C ALA A 5 -6.90 6.75 -35.82
N LEU A 6 -5.75 6.79 -36.50
CA LEU A 6 -4.46 6.41 -35.93
C LEU A 6 -3.95 7.42 -34.88
N SER A 7 -4.19 8.71 -35.11
CA SER A 7 -3.85 9.74 -34.11
C SER A 7 -4.70 9.61 -32.84
N ALA A 8 -6.00 9.31 -32.96
CA ALA A 8 -6.88 9.09 -31.80
C ALA A 8 -6.54 7.81 -30.99
N ALA A 9 -6.05 6.75 -31.66
CA ALA A 9 -5.63 5.51 -30.99
C ALA A 9 -4.34 5.68 -30.17
N GLY A 10 -3.42 6.55 -30.61
CA GLY A 10 -2.16 6.84 -29.91
C GLY A 10 -2.33 7.60 -28.58
N PHE A 11 -3.33 8.49 -28.49
CA PHE A 11 -3.61 9.25 -27.27
C PHE A 11 -4.25 8.40 -26.15
N GLY A 12 -5.00 7.35 -26.50
CA GLY A 12 -5.62 6.47 -25.51
C GLY A 12 -4.65 5.48 -24.85
N LEU A 13 -3.72 4.92 -25.63
CA LEU A 13 -2.78 3.91 -25.12
C LEU A 13 -1.75 4.49 -24.13
N GLY A 14 -1.28 5.73 -24.37
CA GLY A 14 -0.37 6.41 -23.46
C GLY A 14 -0.98 6.65 -22.08
N ALA A 15 -2.17 7.25 -22.05
CA ALA A 15 -2.89 7.52 -20.80
C ALA A 15 -3.30 6.24 -20.05
N VAL A 16 -3.69 5.18 -20.77
CA VAL A 16 -3.98 3.87 -20.14
C VAL A 16 -2.72 3.25 -19.55
N ARG A 17 -1.59 3.30 -20.26
CA ARG A 17 -0.31 2.79 -19.76
C ARG A 17 0.15 3.52 -18.51
N GLU A 18 0.01 4.83 -18.48
CA GLU A 18 0.35 5.66 -17.33
C GLU A 18 -0.52 5.32 -16.11
N ARG A 19 -1.85 5.21 -16.29
CA ARG A 19 -2.76 4.77 -15.22
C ARG A 19 -2.44 3.35 -14.73
N LEU A 20 -2.14 2.42 -15.64
CA LEU A 20 -1.74 1.06 -15.28
C LEU A 20 -0.42 1.05 -14.51
N ARG A 21 0.53 1.91 -14.87
CA ARG A 21 1.78 2.08 -14.13
C ARG A 21 1.50 2.58 -12.71
N VAL A 22 0.68 3.61 -12.56
CA VAL A 22 0.28 4.13 -11.24
C VAL A 22 -0.40 3.04 -10.40
N LEU A 23 -1.33 2.30 -11.00
CA LEU A 23 -2.00 1.20 -10.32
C LEU A 23 -1.02 0.09 -9.91
N ALA A 24 -0.13 -0.32 -10.82
CA ALA A 24 0.84 -1.37 -10.55
C ALA A 24 1.83 -0.96 -9.45
N LEU A 25 2.48 0.20 -9.59
CA LEU A 25 3.44 0.69 -8.62
C LEU A 25 2.78 0.97 -7.27
N GLY A 26 1.64 1.67 -7.27
CA GLY A 26 0.87 1.91 -6.06
C GLY A 26 0.48 0.60 -5.38
N SER A 27 0.03 -0.41 -6.13
CA SER A 27 -0.34 -1.71 -5.55
C SER A 27 0.85 -2.46 -4.94
N LEU A 28 2.01 -2.47 -5.60
CA LEU A 28 3.21 -3.11 -5.09
C LEU A 28 3.69 -2.44 -3.80
N THR A 29 3.78 -1.10 -3.81
CA THR A 29 4.15 -0.32 -2.64
C THR A 29 3.15 -0.52 -1.49
N GLY A 30 1.85 -0.54 -1.83
CA GLY A 30 0.78 -0.79 -0.89
C GLY A 30 0.89 -2.16 -0.23
N VAL A 31 1.10 -3.23 -1.00
CA VAL A 31 1.27 -4.59 -0.46
C VAL A 31 2.43 -4.64 0.52
N VAL A 32 3.59 -4.08 0.17
CA VAL A 32 4.78 -4.05 1.05
C VAL A 32 4.46 -3.30 2.34
N ALA A 33 3.86 -2.12 2.24
CA ALA A 33 3.56 -1.29 3.38
C ALA A 33 2.47 -1.93 4.29
N GLY A 34 1.43 -2.49 3.70
CA GLY A 34 0.37 -3.21 4.43
C GLY A 34 0.88 -4.45 5.15
N MET A 35 1.75 -5.22 4.50
CA MET A 35 2.40 -6.37 5.11
C MET A 35 3.39 -5.96 6.20
N GLY A 36 4.15 -4.88 5.97
CA GLY A 36 5.04 -4.31 6.99
C GLY A 36 4.29 -3.90 8.26
N THR A 37 3.14 -3.24 8.13
CA THR A 37 2.34 -2.89 9.31
C THR A 37 1.75 -4.12 10.01
N PHE A 38 1.26 -5.11 9.27
CA PHE A 38 0.78 -6.34 9.90
C PHE A 38 1.91 -7.04 10.69
N MET A 39 3.09 -7.17 10.09
CA MET A 39 4.26 -7.79 10.72
C MET A 39 4.74 -7.01 11.95
N PHE A 40 4.64 -5.68 11.91
CA PHE A 40 4.93 -4.83 13.07
C PHE A 40 3.95 -5.08 14.23
N LEU A 41 2.65 -5.22 13.93
CA LEU A 41 1.62 -5.44 14.96
C LEU A 41 1.54 -6.88 15.47
N GLN A 42 2.04 -7.83 14.69
CA GLN A 42 1.92 -9.25 14.94
C GLN A 42 3.29 -9.92 14.98
N GLU A 43 4.05 -9.62 16.03
CA GLU A 43 5.42 -10.10 16.25
C GLU A 43 5.56 -11.63 16.11
N ASN A 44 4.52 -12.38 16.47
CA ASN A 44 4.49 -13.84 16.37
C ASN A 44 4.57 -14.37 14.92
N PHE A 45 4.35 -13.52 13.92
CA PHE A 45 4.44 -13.86 12.50
C PHE A 45 5.74 -13.35 11.84
N LEU A 46 6.67 -12.81 12.63
CA LEU A 46 7.97 -12.39 12.10
C LEU A 46 8.87 -13.62 11.81
N PRO A 47 9.57 -13.63 10.67
CA PRO A 47 10.61 -14.62 10.40
C PRO A 47 11.71 -14.57 11.45
N TRP A 48 12.36 -15.71 11.69
CA TRP A 48 13.45 -15.78 12.66
C TRP A 48 14.60 -14.84 12.27
N GLY A 49 15.02 -13.99 13.21
CA GLY A 49 16.07 -12.98 12.99
C GLY A 49 15.57 -11.63 12.47
N VAL A 50 14.27 -11.47 12.21
CA VAL A 50 13.65 -10.18 11.82
C VAL A 50 12.96 -9.57 13.04
N THR A 51 13.32 -8.35 13.41
CA THR A 51 12.67 -7.58 14.48
C THR A 51 11.53 -6.71 13.93
N GLU A 52 10.60 -6.33 14.80
CA GLU A 52 9.48 -5.41 14.49
C GLU A 52 9.94 -4.10 13.81
N THR A 53 11.13 -3.62 14.16
CA THR A 53 11.72 -2.40 13.59
C THR A 53 12.04 -2.52 12.11
N TRP A 54 12.38 -3.71 11.61
CA TRP A 54 12.54 -3.95 10.17
C TRP A 54 11.22 -3.82 9.44
N ALA A 55 10.14 -4.34 10.03
CA ALA A 55 8.80 -4.26 9.45
C ALA A 55 8.35 -2.79 9.34
N LEU A 56 8.57 -1.98 10.38
CA LEU A 56 8.40 -0.52 10.33
C LEU A 56 9.29 0.14 9.27
N GLY A 57 10.55 -0.28 9.16
CA GLY A 57 11.49 0.20 8.16
C GLY A 57 10.97 0.00 6.74
N PHE A 58 10.31 -1.13 6.45
CA PHE A 58 9.68 -1.35 5.15
C PHE A 58 8.49 -0.43 4.90
N VAL A 59 7.68 -0.12 5.91
CA VAL A 59 6.57 0.86 5.77
C VAL A 59 7.11 2.25 5.48
N VAL A 60 8.15 2.67 6.18
CA VAL A 60 8.82 3.95 5.97
C VAL A 60 9.44 4.01 4.57
N ALA A 61 10.17 2.98 4.18
CA ALA A 61 10.76 2.89 2.84
C ALA A 61 9.66 2.95 1.78
N ALA A 62 8.58 2.19 1.93
CA ALA A 62 7.45 2.21 0.99
C ALA A 62 6.87 3.62 0.87
N GLY A 63 6.58 4.31 1.98
CA GLY A 63 6.07 5.68 2.00
C GLY A 63 7.00 6.66 1.27
N ALA A 64 8.30 6.63 1.57
CA ALA A 64 9.29 7.48 0.92
C ALA A 64 9.43 7.18 -0.59
N TYR A 65 9.53 5.90 -0.96
CA TYR A 65 9.63 5.48 -2.35
C TYR A 65 8.42 5.89 -3.18
N THR A 66 7.21 5.93 -2.62
CA THR A 66 6.02 6.39 -3.35
C THR A 66 6.20 7.78 -3.99
N HIS A 67 6.96 8.67 -3.33
CA HIS A 67 7.30 9.97 -3.90
C HIS A 67 8.35 9.86 -5.01
N PHE A 68 9.45 9.14 -4.75
CA PHE A 68 10.56 9.01 -5.70
C PHE A 68 10.22 8.24 -6.98
N LEU A 69 9.17 7.40 -6.97
CA LEU A 69 8.74 6.67 -8.17
C LEU A 69 7.86 7.52 -9.12
N ALA A 70 7.38 8.67 -8.67
CA ALA A 70 6.53 9.57 -9.44
C ALA A 70 7.36 10.49 -10.33
N ALA A 71 6.85 10.82 -11.52
CA ALA A 71 7.45 11.83 -12.39
C ALA A 71 7.06 13.26 -11.98
N ASP A 72 5.89 13.43 -11.37
CA ASP A 72 5.35 14.71 -10.93
C ASP A 72 4.51 14.58 -9.65
N LEU A 73 4.14 15.72 -9.06
CA LEU A 73 3.39 15.77 -7.81
C LEU A 73 1.99 15.14 -7.92
N SER A 74 1.32 15.28 -9.06
CA SER A 74 0.00 14.68 -9.28
C SER A 74 0.11 13.16 -9.34
N GLU A 75 1.11 12.63 -10.05
CA GLU A 75 1.41 11.19 -10.07
C GLU A 75 1.78 10.68 -8.68
N SER A 76 2.57 11.43 -7.91
CA SER A 76 2.97 11.11 -6.53
C SER A 76 1.77 10.97 -5.60
N ILE A 77 0.82 11.91 -5.67
CA ILE A 77 -0.42 11.85 -4.89
C ILE A 77 -1.28 10.66 -5.32
N ALA A 78 -1.43 10.43 -6.63
CA ALA A 78 -2.20 9.28 -7.12
C ALA A 78 -1.59 7.93 -6.68
N LEU A 79 -0.27 7.80 -6.78
CA LEU A 79 0.47 6.62 -6.31
C LEU A 79 0.29 6.39 -4.81
N SER A 80 0.44 7.44 -4.00
CA SER A 80 0.25 7.33 -2.54
C SER A 80 -1.18 6.92 -2.17
N LEU A 81 -2.20 7.44 -2.84
CA LEU A 81 -3.59 7.04 -2.61
C LEU A 81 -3.83 5.57 -2.96
N VAL A 82 -3.34 5.11 -4.11
CA VAL A 82 -3.44 3.70 -4.51
C VAL A 82 -2.70 2.82 -3.51
N ALA A 83 -1.48 3.20 -3.12
CA ALA A 83 -0.68 2.45 -2.15
C ALA A 83 -1.38 2.35 -0.79
N VAL A 84 -1.98 3.44 -0.30
CA VAL A 84 -2.72 3.43 0.97
C VAL A 84 -3.93 2.51 0.90
N VAL A 85 -4.73 2.59 -0.17
CA VAL A 85 -5.92 1.74 -0.33
C VAL A 85 -5.51 0.26 -0.40
N VAL A 86 -4.51 -0.06 -1.23
CA VAL A 86 -4.03 -1.44 -1.38
C VAL A 86 -3.39 -1.94 -0.08
N GLY A 87 -2.58 -1.13 0.58
CA GLY A 87 -1.93 -1.52 1.83
C GLY A 87 -2.91 -1.73 2.98
N LEU A 88 -3.95 -0.90 3.09
CA LEU A 88 -5.05 -1.13 4.03
C LEU A 88 -5.77 -2.45 3.72
N ALA A 89 -6.09 -2.70 2.45
CA ALA A 89 -6.71 -3.95 2.03
C ALA A 89 -5.81 -5.16 2.36
N THR A 90 -4.52 -5.08 2.04
CA THR A 90 -3.52 -6.13 2.34
C THR A 90 -3.42 -6.37 3.84
N ASN A 91 -3.36 -5.33 4.65
CA ASN A 91 -3.31 -5.46 6.11
C ASN A 91 -4.57 -6.16 6.64
N VAL A 92 -5.77 -5.72 6.23
CA VAL A 92 -7.03 -6.36 6.65
C VAL A 92 -7.08 -7.81 6.19
N VAL A 93 -6.70 -8.10 4.94
CA VAL A 93 -6.65 -9.47 4.39
C VAL A 93 -5.65 -10.33 5.16
N ALA A 94 -4.50 -9.79 5.59
CA ALA A 94 -3.53 -10.52 6.40
C ALA A 94 -4.10 -10.91 7.78
N TRP A 95 -4.88 -10.02 8.40
CA TRP A 95 -5.59 -10.31 9.65
C TRP A 95 -6.63 -11.44 9.49
N ILE A 96 -7.49 -11.33 8.49
CA ILE A 96 -8.62 -12.28 8.36
C ILE A 96 -8.24 -13.56 7.60
N GLY A 97 -7.20 -13.52 6.77
CA GLY A 97 -6.75 -14.60 5.88
C GLY A 97 -6.60 -15.97 6.57
N PRO A 98 -6.02 -16.07 7.77
CA PRO A 98 -5.92 -17.32 8.51
C PRO A 98 -7.25 -18.05 8.71
N LEU A 99 -8.39 -17.33 8.78
CA LEU A 99 -9.72 -17.94 8.93
C LEU A 99 -10.09 -18.86 7.74
N TRP A 100 -9.61 -18.56 6.54
CA TRP A 100 -9.82 -19.40 5.36
C TRP A 100 -8.71 -20.43 5.19
N ILE A 101 -7.46 -20.06 5.47
CA ILE A 101 -6.29 -20.96 5.33
C ILE A 101 -6.38 -22.13 6.32
N LEU A 102 -6.76 -21.88 7.56
CA LEU A 102 -6.92 -22.90 8.60
C LEU A 102 -8.26 -23.63 8.54
N GLY A 103 -9.14 -23.28 7.59
CA GLY A 103 -10.38 -24.01 7.34
C GLY A 103 -11.44 -23.89 8.45
N TYR A 104 -11.55 -22.73 9.13
CA TYR A 104 -12.53 -22.57 10.22
C TYR A 104 -13.97 -22.85 9.76
N PRO A 105 -14.83 -23.45 10.61
CA PRO A 105 -16.24 -23.65 10.30
C PRO A 105 -16.97 -22.31 10.10
N ARG A 106 -18.02 -22.29 9.26
CA ARG A 106 -18.73 -21.05 8.85
C ARG A 106 -19.25 -20.24 10.05
N PHE A 107 -19.70 -20.93 11.11
CA PHE A 107 -20.17 -20.29 12.34
C PHE A 107 -19.04 -19.54 13.07
N ALA A 108 -17.87 -20.17 13.23
CA ALA A 108 -16.70 -19.54 13.85
C ALA A 108 -16.20 -18.35 13.02
N ARG A 109 -16.22 -18.44 11.69
CA ARG A 109 -15.92 -17.31 10.81
C ARG A 109 -16.88 -16.14 11.01
N GLY A 110 -18.18 -16.40 11.09
CA GLY A 110 -19.18 -15.35 11.33
C GLY A 110 -18.98 -14.60 12.65
N LEU A 111 -18.49 -15.29 13.69
CA LEU A 111 -18.24 -14.68 14.99
C LEU A 111 -16.88 -13.95 15.06
N LEU A 112 -15.83 -14.54 14.47
CA LEU A 112 -14.47 -14.01 14.57
C LEU A 112 -14.19 -12.88 13.58
N LEU A 113 -14.82 -12.89 12.40
CA LEU A 113 -14.53 -11.93 11.33
C LEU A 113 -14.80 -10.47 11.75
N PRO A 114 -15.95 -10.10 12.35
CA PRO A 114 -16.16 -8.72 12.81
C PRO A 114 -15.14 -8.26 13.85
N LYS A 115 -14.75 -9.17 14.76
CA LYS A 115 -13.73 -8.90 15.78
C LYS A 115 -12.36 -8.64 15.14
N MET A 116 -11.91 -9.54 14.26
CA MET A 116 -10.60 -9.42 13.60
C MET A 116 -10.52 -8.22 12.66
N VAL A 117 -11.59 -7.92 11.93
CA VAL A 117 -11.67 -6.69 11.12
C VAL A 117 -11.64 -5.45 12.01
N GLY A 118 -12.39 -5.47 13.12
CA GLY A 118 -12.38 -4.38 14.10
C GLY A 118 -10.99 -4.14 14.68
N GLU A 119 -10.27 -5.20 15.05
CA GLU A 119 -8.88 -5.11 15.54
C GLU A 119 -7.94 -4.59 14.44
N ALA A 120 -8.03 -5.13 13.22
CA ALA A 120 -7.22 -4.69 12.08
C ALA A 120 -7.40 -3.19 11.78
N LEU A 121 -8.62 -2.67 11.90
CA LEU A 121 -8.90 -1.25 11.70
C LEU A 121 -8.51 -0.40 12.90
N ALA A 122 -8.76 -0.86 14.13
CA ALA A 122 -8.48 -0.10 15.34
C ALA A 122 -6.98 0.06 15.62
N SER A 123 -6.18 -0.98 15.43
CA SER A 123 -4.73 -0.95 15.70
C SER A 123 -3.89 -0.74 14.43
N GLY A 124 -4.31 -1.36 13.32
CA GLY A 124 -3.61 -1.32 12.03
C GLY A 124 -3.69 0.01 11.32
N LEU A 125 -4.90 0.59 11.24
CA LEU A 125 -5.11 1.78 10.43
C LEU A 125 -4.36 3.03 10.94
N PRO A 126 -4.36 3.36 12.25
CA PRO A 126 -3.61 4.52 12.74
C PRO A 126 -2.11 4.35 12.53
N THR A 127 -1.57 3.19 12.90
CA THR A 127 -0.14 2.87 12.77
C THR A 127 0.30 2.95 11.31
N TYR A 128 -0.46 2.33 10.41
CA TYR A 128 -0.19 2.36 8.97
C TYR A 128 -0.16 3.78 8.42
N LEU A 129 -1.26 4.54 8.63
CA LEU A 129 -1.40 5.87 8.05
C LEU A 129 -0.36 6.84 8.59
N ILE A 130 -0.10 6.82 9.90
CA ILE A 130 0.88 7.72 10.52
C ILE A 130 2.27 7.41 9.97
N THR A 131 2.72 6.15 10.01
CA THR A 131 4.07 5.79 9.57
C THR A 131 4.24 6.03 8.07
N PHE A 132 3.28 5.62 7.26
CA PHE A 132 3.34 5.77 5.80
C PHE A 132 3.36 7.25 5.39
N TYR A 133 2.42 8.05 5.88
CA TYR A 133 2.35 9.47 5.51
C TYR A 133 3.46 10.30 6.14
N ALA A 134 3.92 9.98 7.35
CA ALA A 134 5.08 10.66 7.93
C ALA A 134 6.33 10.48 7.04
N ALA A 135 6.56 9.26 6.56
CA ALA A 135 7.67 8.99 5.65
C ALA A 135 7.48 9.65 4.28
N TYR A 136 6.28 9.57 3.70
CA TYR A 136 5.95 10.20 2.43
C TYR A 136 6.12 11.73 2.46
N PHE A 137 5.54 12.41 3.47
CA PHE A 137 5.69 13.85 3.61
C PHE A 137 7.12 14.26 3.96
N GLY A 138 7.83 13.44 4.74
CA GLY A 138 9.26 13.63 4.98
C GLY A 138 10.06 13.61 3.68
N ALA A 139 9.83 12.62 2.82
CA ALA A 139 10.48 12.50 1.52
C ALA A 139 10.12 13.68 0.59
N LEU A 140 8.84 14.07 0.53
CA LEU A 140 8.39 15.24 -0.22
C LEU A 140 9.09 16.53 0.21
N THR A 141 9.22 16.74 1.52
CA THR A 141 9.84 17.95 2.08
C THR A 141 11.33 17.99 1.78
N LEU A 142 12.02 16.85 1.91
CA LEU A 142 13.44 16.72 1.58
C LEU A 142 13.68 16.88 0.08
N GLY A 143 12.86 16.26 -0.77
CA GLY A 143 12.94 16.39 -2.23
C GLY A 143 12.77 17.85 -2.65
N GLY A 144 11.72 18.51 -2.15
CA GLY A 144 11.47 19.93 -2.43
C GLY A 144 12.58 20.86 -1.93
N TYR A 145 13.28 20.54 -0.85
CA TYR A 145 14.43 21.32 -0.37
C TYR A 145 15.68 21.14 -1.22
N LEU A 146 15.91 19.94 -1.75
CA LEU A 146 17.11 19.63 -2.56
C LEU A 146 17.00 20.07 -4.01
N GLU A 147 15.78 20.24 -4.53
CA GLU A 147 15.50 20.72 -5.89
C GLU A 147 15.37 22.26 -5.98
N ALA A 148 15.27 22.96 -4.84
CA ALA A 148 15.18 24.43 -4.74
C ALA A 148 16.55 25.10 -4.75
#